data_AF-A0A428X0W4-F1
#
_entry.id   AF-A0A428X0W4-F1
#
_cell.length_a   1.000
_cell.length_b   1.000
_cell.length_c   1.000
_cell.angle_alpha   90.00
_cell.angle_beta   90.00
_cell.angle_gamma   90.00
#
_symmetry.space_group_name_H-M   'P 1'
#
loop_
_entity.id
_entity.type
_entity.pdbx_description
1 polymer ?
#
loop_
_entity_poly.entity_id
_entity_poly.type
_entity_poly.pdbx_seq_one_letter_code
_entity_poly.pdbx_strand_id
1 'polypeptide(L)'
;MNDVPNLARDAEDLLYSPGVRTALAGFTLGDDTTVLETAAAVRAAARGLDQLRSHGTDSRGLSPGALDILIRLAGLGSGSDIPGAETAGSNIKDLAAAAGVSSRNVTGLVDTLERAGHAVRVPDPRDRRSVLVRITEDGRTWLAEFRRPSQLAMAALFRGFTAAETARLRHLCLRLVENQQHLARHLEDR
;
A
#
# COMPACT_ATOMS: atom_id res chain seq x y z
N MET A 1 1.69 17.17 16.58
CA MET A 1 3.13 17.45 16.51
C MET A 1 3.80 16.12 16.20
N ASN A 2 4.12 15.85 14.92
CA ASN A 2 4.74 14.58 14.54
C ASN A 2 6.17 14.60 15.09
N ASP A 3 6.45 13.70 16.01
CA ASP A 3 7.79 13.48 16.56
C ASP A 3 8.70 13.15 15.38
N VAL A 4 9.56 14.10 15.00
CA VAL A 4 10.64 13.80 14.07
C VAL A 4 11.49 12.76 14.79
N PRO A 5 11.64 11.53 14.25
CA PRO A 5 12.40 10.52 14.94
C PRO A 5 13.80 11.08 15.20
N ASN A 6 14.22 11.08 16.47
CA ASN A 6 15.59 11.41 16.82
C ASN A 6 16.49 10.32 16.20
N LEU A 7 17.18 10.68 15.11
CA LEU A 7 18.07 9.80 14.37
C LEU A 7 19.52 10.24 14.61
N ALA A 8 20.39 9.27 14.78
CA ALA A 8 21.83 9.44 14.85
C ALA A 8 22.51 8.55 13.80
N ARG A 9 23.83 8.71 13.63
CA ARG A 9 24.65 7.87 12.77
C ARG A 9 25.60 7.02 13.62
N ASP A 10 25.74 5.76 13.27
CA ASP A 10 26.72 4.87 13.90
C ASP A 10 28.12 5.01 13.28
N ALA A 11 29.05 4.13 13.68
CA ALA A 11 30.44 4.15 13.22
C ALA A 11 30.59 3.88 11.71
N GLU A 12 29.58 3.27 11.07
CA GLU A 12 29.54 2.98 9.63
C GLU A 12 28.76 4.05 8.86
N ASP A 13 28.46 5.19 9.50
CA ASP A 13 27.63 6.28 8.98
C ASP A 13 26.16 5.87 8.72
N LEU A 14 25.68 4.75 9.28
CA LEU A 14 24.31 4.27 9.09
C LEU A 14 23.34 4.90 10.09
N LEU A 15 22.14 5.24 9.61
CA LEU A 15 21.09 5.83 10.45
C LEU A 15 20.53 4.81 11.43
N TYR A 16 20.42 5.21 12.70
CA TYR A 16 19.71 4.46 13.73
C TYR A 16 18.93 5.41 14.65
N SER A 17 18.00 4.85 15.43
CA SER A 17 17.28 5.62 16.45
C SER A 17 17.84 5.29 17.84
N PRO A 18 18.50 6.25 18.53
CA PRO A 18 19.07 6.00 19.86
C PRO A 18 18.03 5.56 20.89
N GLY A 19 16.84 6.18 20.88
CA GLY A 19 15.76 5.81 21.80
C GLY A 19 15.27 4.37 21.60
N VAL A 20 15.13 3.94 20.34
CA VAL A 20 14.74 2.57 20.00
C VAL A 20 15.83 1.58 20.41
N ARG A 21 17.10 1.85 20.08
CA ARG A 21 18.23 1.01 20.46
C ARG A 21 18.31 0.80 21.97
N THR A 22 18.25 1.88 22.75
CA THR A 22 18.29 1.80 24.22
C THR A 22 17.11 1.00 24.77
N ALA A 23 15.89 1.22 24.25
CA ALA A 23 14.72 0.46 24.69
C ALA A 23 14.84 -1.04 24.37
N LEU A 24 15.34 -1.38 23.18
CA LEU A 24 15.51 -2.77 22.75
C LEU A 24 16.66 -3.47 23.47
N ALA A 25 17.75 -2.78 23.78
CA ALA A 25 18.83 -3.33 24.60
C ALA A 25 18.32 -3.74 26.00
N GLY A 26 17.43 -2.93 26.58
CA GLY A 26 16.74 -3.30 27.83
C GLY A 26 15.82 -4.52 27.69
N PHE A 27 15.14 -4.67 26.54
CA PHE A 27 14.25 -5.81 26.26
C PHE A 27 15.01 -7.12 25.99
N THR A 28 16.15 -7.03 25.30
CA THR A 28 16.99 -8.17 24.91
C THR A 28 18.06 -8.52 25.93
N LEU A 29 18.08 -7.84 27.09
CA LEU A 29 19.11 -7.98 28.13
C LEU A 29 20.55 -7.79 27.61
N GLY A 30 20.73 -7.00 26.55
CA GLY A 30 22.03 -6.70 25.95
C GLY A 30 22.44 -7.58 24.76
N ASP A 31 21.58 -8.48 24.30
CA ASP A 31 21.81 -9.25 23.06
C ASP A 31 21.70 -8.36 21.80
N ASP A 32 22.11 -8.90 20.65
CA ASP A 32 22.06 -8.20 19.35
C ASP A 32 20.66 -7.68 19.02
N THR A 33 20.52 -6.35 18.98
CA THR A 33 19.26 -5.65 18.71
C THR A 33 19.00 -5.44 17.21
N THR A 34 19.94 -5.81 16.33
CA THR A 34 19.92 -5.45 14.90
C THR A 34 18.60 -5.82 14.21
N VAL A 35 18.08 -7.03 14.43
CA VAL A 35 16.82 -7.49 13.82
C VAL A 35 15.63 -6.68 14.33
N LEU A 36 15.58 -6.39 15.63
CA LEU A 36 14.49 -5.64 16.25
C LEU A 36 14.53 -4.15 15.87
N GLU A 37 15.72 -3.56 15.79
CA GLU A 37 15.95 -2.20 15.28
C GLU A 37 15.53 -2.11 13.81
N THR A 38 15.92 -3.07 12.98
CA THR A 38 15.50 -3.16 11.58
C THR A 38 13.98 -3.24 11.46
N ALA A 39 13.33 -4.09 12.25
CA ALA A 39 11.86 -4.20 12.26
C ALA A 39 11.18 -2.89 12.71
N ALA A 40 11.76 -2.18 13.68
CA ALA A 40 11.27 -0.88 14.12
C ALA A 40 11.44 0.19 13.03
N ALA A 41 12.57 0.21 12.34
CA ALA A 41 12.83 1.11 11.22
C ALA A 41 11.85 0.86 10.06
N VAL A 42 11.60 -0.40 9.69
CA VAL A 42 10.61 -0.78 8.67
C VAL A 42 9.21 -0.27 9.06
N ARG A 43 8.79 -0.45 10.32
CA ARG A 43 7.49 0.08 10.78
C ARG A 43 7.44 1.61 10.75
N ALA A 44 8.52 2.29 11.12
CA ALA A 44 8.59 3.75 11.07
C ALA A 44 8.47 4.27 9.62
N ALA A 45 9.19 3.65 8.68
CA ALA A 45 9.09 3.96 7.26
C ALA A 45 7.69 3.70 6.71
N ALA A 46 7.09 2.55 7.04
CA ALA A 46 5.72 2.22 6.63
C ALA A 46 4.70 3.24 7.14
N ARG A 47 4.81 3.68 8.41
CA ARG A 47 3.95 4.75 8.94
C ARG A 47 4.14 6.07 8.21
N GLY A 48 5.37 6.43 7.85
CA GLY A 48 5.64 7.65 7.07
C GLY A 48 4.97 7.60 5.69
N LEU A 49 5.05 6.45 5.01
CA LEU A 49 4.37 6.21 3.73
C LEU A 49 2.84 6.30 3.88
N ASP A 50 2.27 5.69 4.92
CA ASP A 50 0.84 5.72 5.19
C ASP A 50 0.35 7.13 5.54
N GLN A 51 1.09 7.89 6.35
CA GLN A 51 0.74 9.27 6.69
C GLN A 51 0.71 10.16 5.45
N LEU A 52 1.71 10.04 4.57
CA LEU A 52 1.75 10.79 3.33
C LEU A 52 0.54 10.48 2.44
N ARG A 53 0.20 9.19 2.36
CA ARG A 53 -0.92 8.70 1.55
C ARG A 53 -2.26 9.20 2.09
N SER A 54 -2.48 9.10 3.40
CA SER A 54 -3.68 9.62 4.07
C SER A 54 -3.83 11.13 3.85
N HIS A 55 -2.75 11.90 3.99
CA HIS A 55 -2.81 13.36 3.79
C HIS A 55 -3.23 13.73 2.35
N GLY A 56 -2.75 12.98 1.36
CA GLY A 56 -3.15 13.17 -0.03
C GLY A 56 -4.61 12.81 -0.31
N THR A 57 -5.19 11.84 0.41
CA THR A 57 -6.57 11.38 0.20
C THR A 57 -7.59 12.15 1.04
N ASP A 58 -7.23 12.54 2.25
CA ASP A 58 -8.08 13.31 3.17
C ASP A 58 -8.47 14.67 2.57
N SER A 59 -7.53 15.32 1.88
CA SER A 59 -7.78 16.57 1.16
C SER A 59 -8.73 16.43 -0.05
N ARG A 60 -9.02 15.20 -0.48
CA ARG A 60 -9.84 14.89 -1.67
C ARG A 60 -11.01 13.94 -1.39
N GLY A 61 -11.32 13.68 -0.12
CA GLY A 61 -12.54 12.98 0.30
C GLY A 61 -12.57 11.46 0.09
N LEU A 62 -11.43 10.81 -0.21
CA LEU A 62 -11.34 9.35 -0.27
C LEU A 62 -10.53 8.77 0.88
N SER A 63 -10.85 7.54 1.27
CA SER A 63 -10.01 6.80 2.20
C SER A 63 -8.83 6.17 1.46
N PRO A 64 -7.72 5.89 2.16
CA PRO A 64 -6.59 5.21 1.56
C PRO A 64 -6.95 3.80 1.02
N GLY A 65 -7.85 3.07 1.68
CA GLY A 65 -8.33 1.78 1.17
C GLY A 65 -9.15 1.92 -0.11
N ALA A 66 -10.04 2.92 -0.19
CA ALA A 66 -10.85 3.18 -1.37
C ALA A 66 -9.97 3.57 -2.58
N LEU A 67 -8.92 4.37 -2.34
CA LEU A 67 -7.93 4.69 -3.35
C LEU A 67 -7.24 3.44 -3.92
N ASP A 68 -6.85 2.46 -3.08
CA ASP A 68 -6.19 1.24 -3.56
C ASP A 68 -7.10 0.43 -4.49
N ILE A 69 -8.38 0.29 -4.12
CA ILE A 69 -9.39 -0.34 -4.96
C ILE A 69 -9.56 0.44 -6.28
N LEU A 70 -9.64 1.76 -6.23
CA LEU A 70 -9.80 2.60 -7.42
C LEU A 70 -8.60 2.50 -8.37
N ILE A 71 -7.36 2.47 -7.85
CA ILE A 71 -6.14 2.27 -8.65
C ILE A 71 -6.18 0.92 -9.37
N ARG A 72 -6.59 -0.14 -8.67
CA ARG A 72 -6.68 -1.49 -9.26
C ARG A 72 -7.72 -1.53 -10.36
N LEU A 73 -8.91 -0.98 -10.12
CA LEU A 73 -9.97 -0.89 -11.12
C LEU A 73 -9.53 -0.09 -12.36
N ALA A 74 -8.76 0.99 -12.19
CA ALA A 74 -8.19 1.74 -13.30
C ALA A 74 -7.13 0.95 -14.10
N GLY A 75 -6.40 0.06 -13.44
CA GLY A 75 -5.40 -0.81 -14.07
C GLY A 75 -6.02 -1.92 -14.92
N LEU A 76 -7.28 -2.30 -14.67
CA LEU A 76 -8.02 -3.26 -15.49
C LEU A 76 -8.25 -2.63 -16.89
N GLY A 77 -7.52 -3.12 -17.89
CA GLY A 77 -7.57 -2.65 -19.27
C GLY A 77 -6.38 -1.80 -19.72
N SER A 78 -5.53 -1.34 -18.80
CA SER A 78 -4.28 -0.63 -19.13
C SER A 78 -3.21 -1.65 -19.60
N GLY A 79 -3.28 -2.06 -20.87
CA GLY A 79 -2.31 -2.99 -21.48
C GLY A 79 -2.90 -4.13 -22.29
N SER A 80 -4.19 -4.08 -22.63
CA SER A 80 -4.83 -5.09 -23.48
C SER A 80 -5.36 -4.42 -24.76
N ASP A 81 -4.86 -4.87 -25.91
CA ASP A 81 -5.34 -4.45 -27.24
C ASP A 81 -6.74 -5.01 -27.58
N ILE A 82 -7.45 -5.59 -26.60
CA ILE A 82 -8.78 -6.16 -26.77
C ILE A 82 -9.83 -5.03 -26.72
N PRO A 83 -10.64 -4.84 -27.77
CA PRO A 83 -11.76 -3.90 -27.75
C PRO A 83 -12.71 -4.22 -26.58
N GLY A 84 -12.99 -3.23 -25.72
CA GLY A 84 -13.84 -3.40 -24.54
C GLY A 84 -13.11 -3.69 -23.22
N ALA A 85 -11.78 -3.74 -23.22
CA ALA A 85 -10.99 -3.83 -21.99
C ALA A 85 -11.17 -2.62 -21.06
N GLU A 86 -11.53 -1.47 -21.63
CA GLU A 86 -11.87 -0.23 -20.92
C GLU A 86 -13.12 -0.37 -20.03
N THR A 87 -13.91 -1.41 -20.27
CA THR A 87 -15.07 -1.83 -19.47
C THR A 87 -14.78 -3.11 -18.65
N ALA A 88 -13.53 -3.49 -18.43
CA ALA A 88 -13.22 -4.61 -17.54
C ALA A 88 -13.57 -4.24 -16.09
N GLY A 89 -14.41 -5.06 -15.45
CA GLY A 89 -14.72 -4.96 -14.03
C GLY A 89 -14.12 -6.15 -13.26
N SER A 90 -14.01 -6.03 -11.95
CA SER A 90 -13.53 -7.10 -11.06
C SER A 90 -14.60 -7.45 -10.06
N ASN A 91 -14.75 -8.73 -9.73
CA ASN A 91 -15.61 -9.14 -8.63
C ASN A 91 -14.96 -8.77 -7.27
N ILE A 92 -15.77 -8.77 -6.20
CA ILE A 92 -15.34 -8.41 -4.84
C ILE A 92 -14.25 -9.35 -4.31
N LYS A 93 -14.32 -10.65 -4.63
CA LYS A 93 -13.37 -11.65 -4.14
C LYS A 93 -11.98 -11.39 -4.71
N ASP A 94 -11.89 -11.07 -5.99
CA ASP A 94 -10.63 -10.78 -6.67
C ASP A 94 -10.05 -9.44 -6.19
N LEU A 95 -10.90 -8.44 -5.97
CA LEU A 95 -10.47 -7.17 -5.35
C LEU A 95 -9.93 -7.39 -3.93
N ALA A 96 -10.58 -8.24 -3.14
CA ALA A 96 -10.15 -8.57 -1.77
C ALA A 96 -8.80 -9.29 -1.75
N ALA A 97 -8.64 -10.31 -2.60
CA ALA A 97 -7.38 -11.03 -2.75
C ALA A 97 -6.25 -10.09 -3.19
N ALA A 98 -6.52 -9.23 -4.19
CA ALA A 98 -5.53 -8.30 -4.71
C ALA A 98 -5.12 -7.22 -3.68
N ALA A 99 -6.09 -6.70 -2.90
CA ALA A 99 -5.85 -5.69 -1.87
C ALA A 99 -5.33 -6.28 -0.54
N GLY A 100 -5.30 -7.60 -0.38
CA GLY A 100 -4.85 -8.26 0.85
C GLY A 100 -5.76 -7.99 2.05
N VAL A 101 -7.06 -7.77 1.82
CA VAL A 101 -8.05 -7.50 2.87
C VAL A 101 -9.26 -8.42 2.73
N SER A 102 -10.12 -8.48 3.74
CA SER A 102 -11.31 -9.32 3.70
C SER A 102 -12.35 -8.80 2.69
N SER A 103 -13.16 -9.70 2.12
CA SER A 103 -14.27 -9.34 1.22
C SER A 103 -15.25 -8.36 1.87
N ARG A 104 -15.50 -8.49 3.19
CA ARG A 104 -16.34 -7.56 3.95
C ARG A 104 -15.76 -6.14 3.94
N ASN A 105 -14.44 -6.01 4.10
CA ASN A 105 -13.77 -4.72 4.02
C ASN A 105 -13.90 -4.14 2.60
N VAL A 106 -13.61 -4.94 1.57
CA VAL A 106 -13.74 -4.49 0.17
C VAL A 106 -15.16 -4.04 -0.17
N THR A 107 -16.20 -4.73 0.28
CA THR A 107 -17.58 -4.29 0.04
C THR A 107 -17.79 -2.86 0.54
N GLY A 108 -17.38 -2.55 1.77
CA GLY A 108 -17.52 -1.19 2.32
C GLY A 108 -16.66 -0.14 1.59
N LEU A 109 -15.47 -0.54 1.11
CA LEU A 109 -14.64 0.34 0.28
C LEU A 109 -15.30 0.64 -1.08
N VAL A 110 -15.91 -0.37 -1.71
CA VAL A 110 -16.65 -0.21 -2.96
C VAL A 110 -17.90 0.64 -2.74
N ASP A 111 -18.65 0.44 -1.65
CA ASP A 111 -19.81 1.28 -1.32
C ASP A 111 -19.42 2.76 -1.18
N THR A 112 -18.22 3.01 -0.61
CA THR A 112 -17.67 4.36 -0.50
C THR A 112 -17.35 4.95 -1.88
N LEU A 113 -16.76 4.16 -2.78
CA LEU A 113 -16.45 4.60 -4.15
C LEU A 113 -17.71 4.84 -4.99
N GLU A 114 -18.74 4.00 -4.85
CA GLU A 114 -20.02 4.19 -5.54
C GLU A 114 -20.72 5.45 -5.06
N ARG A 115 -20.77 5.69 -3.74
CA ARG A 115 -21.34 6.91 -3.17
C ARG A 115 -20.59 8.18 -3.61
N ALA A 116 -19.29 8.07 -3.86
CA ALA A 116 -18.47 9.14 -4.41
C ALA A 116 -18.56 9.25 -5.96
N GLY A 117 -19.29 8.37 -6.62
CA GLY A 117 -19.45 8.34 -8.08
C GLY A 117 -18.23 7.81 -8.85
N HIS A 118 -17.23 7.24 -8.17
CA HIS A 118 -15.96 6.79 -8.78
C HIS A 118 -15.97 5.33 -9.23
N ALA A 119 -16.91 4.53 -8.73
CA ALA A 119 -17.10 3.15 -9.14
C ALA A 119 -18.58 2.85 -9.34
N VAL A 120 -18.87 1.76 -10.03
CA VAL A 120 -20.22 1.25 -10.24
C VAL A 120 -20.22 -0.27 -10.29
N ARG A 121 -21.22 -0.88 -9.66
CA ARG A 121 -21.54 -2.30 -9.78
C ARG A 121 -22.42 -2.56 -10.99
N VAL A 122 -22.00 -3.50 -11.81
CA VAL A 122 -22.72 -3.95 -13.00
C VAL A 122 -22.92 -5.46 -12.96
N PRO A 123 -24.01 -6.00 -13.53
CA PRO A 123 -24.16 -7.44 -13.71
C PRO A 123 -23.01 -8.00 -14.55
N ASP A 124 -22.50 -9.18 -14.19
CA ASP A 124 -21.54 -9.88 -15.03
C ASP A 124 -22.25 -10.37 -16.31
N PRO A 125 -21.79 -10.00 -17.52
CA PRO A 125 -22.40 -10.46 -18.76
C PRO A 125 -22.30 -11.98 -18.97
N ARG A 126 -21.37 -12.66 -18.28
CA ARG A 126 -21.17 -14.12 -18.35
C ARG A 126 -22.00 -14.87 -17.30
N ASP A 127 -22.35 -14.21 -16.20
CA ASP A 127 -23.16 -14.78 -15.12
C ASP A 127 -24.01 -13.69 -14.44
N ARG A 128 -25.30 -13.63 -14.76
CA ARG A 128 -26.22 -12.61 -14.19
C ARG A 128 -26.40 -12.69 -12.68
N ARG A 129 -25.96 -13.78 -12.02
CA ARG A 129 -25.96 -13.92 -10.55
C ARG A 129 -24.73 -13.28 -9.90
N SER A 130 -23.74 -12.91 -10.71
CA SER A 130 -22.49 -12.28 -10.29
C SER A 130 -22.50 -10.78 -10.62
N VAL A 131 -21.77 -10.02 -9.81
CA VAL A 131 -21.63 -8.56 -9.95
C VAL A 131 -20.15 -8.22 -10.10
N LEU A 132 -19.86 -7.36 -11.07
CA LEU A 132 -18.54 -6.78 -11.30
C LEU A 132 -18.54 -5.33 -10.83
N VAL A 133 -17.43 -4.89 -10.26
CA VAL A 133 -17.16 -3.49 -9.94
C VAL A 133 -16.33 -2.90 -11.07
N ARG A 134 -16.72 -1.75 -11.58
CA ARG A 134 -16.02 -0.98 -12.62
C ARG A 134 -15.69 0.41 -12.10
N ILE A 135 -14.59 0.97 -12.59
CA ILE A 135 -14.31 2.40 -12.44
C ILE A 135 -15.21 3.21 -13.38
N THR A 136 -15.70 4.36 -12.93
CA THR A 136 -16.43 5.33 -13.76
C THR A 136 -15.48 6.32 -14.42
N GLU A 137 -15.97 7.12 -15.37
CA GLU A 137 -15.16 8.19 -15.97
C GLU A 137 -14.74 9.24 -14.92
N ASP A 138 -15.66 9.58 -13.99
CA ASP A 138 -15.36 10.46 -12.86
C ASP A 138 -14.28 9.87 -11.96
N GLY A 139 -14.29 8.55 -11.73
CA GLY A 139 -13.24 7.84 -11.01
C GLY A 139 -11.88 7.90 -11.72
N ARG A 140 -11.86 7.78 -13.06
CA ARG A 140 -10.63 7.92 -13.87
C ARG A 140 -10.09 9.34 -13.79
N THR A 141 -10.96 10.34 -13.92
CA THR A 141 -10.61 11.77 -13.83
C THR A 141 -10.04 12.11 -12.46
N TRP A 142 -10.74 11.72 -11.38
CA TRP A 142 -10.27 11.90 -10.01
C TRP A 142 -8.89 11.28 -9.81
N LEU A 143 -8.67 10.07 -10.34
CA LEU A 143 -7.38 9.40 -10.22
C LEU A 143 -6.27 10.12 -11.00
N ALA A 144 -6.56 10.66 -12.19
CA ALA A 144 -5.60 11.43 -12.97
C ALA A 144 -5.14 12.69 -12.22
N GLU A 145 -6.08 13.41 -11.60
CA GLU A 145 -5.79 14.60 -10.77
C GLU A 145 -5.01 14.24 -9.49
N PHE A 146 -5.28 13.07 -8.93
CA PHE A 146 -4.56 12.55 -7.77
C PHE A 146 -3.13 12.12 -8.10
N ARG A 147 -2.92 11.47 -9.26
CA ARG A 147 -1.65 10.80 -9.62
C ARG A 147 -0.43 11.70 -9.51
N ARG A 148 -0.43 12.86 -10.17
CA ARG A 148 0.79 13.68 -10.32
C ARG A 148 1.30 14.25 -8.98
N PRO A 149 0.47 14.91 -8.14
CA PRO A 149 0.91 15.37 -6.83
C PRO A 149 1.36 14.22 -5.92
N SER A 150 0.64 13.11 -5.94
CA SER A 150 0.97 11.94 -5.11
C SER A 150 2.27 11.26 -5.53
N GLN A 151 2.57 11.20 -6.83
CA GLN A 151 3.86 10.71 -7.33
C GLN A 151 5.02 11.59 -6.87
N LEU A 152 4.88 12.92 -6.96
CA LEU A 152 5.91 13.86 -6.51
C LEU A 152 6.14 13.76 -4.99
N ALA A 153 5.05 13.69 -4.23
CA ALA A 153 5.11 13.51 -2.78
C ALA A 153 5.79 12.19 -2.40
N MET A 154 5.44 11.09 -3.07
CA MET A 154 6.05 9.78 -2.84
C MET A 154 7.54 9.79 -3.20
N ALA A 155 7.90 10.38 -4.35
CA ALA A 155 9.30 10.53 -4.75
C ALA A 155 10.10 11.37 -3.75
N ALA A 156 9.47 12.33 -3.08
CA ALA A 156 10.13 13.16 -2.08
C ALA A 156 10.59 12.37 -0.84
N LEU A 157 9.92 11.27 -0.47
CA LEU A 157 10.35 10.38 0.62
C LEU A 157 11.66 9.66 0.31
N PHE A 158 12.00 9.50 -0.97
CA PHE A 158 13.24 8.88 -1.42
C PHE A 158 14.30 9.92 -1.82
N ARG A 159 14.13 11.20 -1.45
CA ARG A 159 15.18 12.21 -1.67
C ARG A 159 16.48 11.77 -0.99
N GLY A 160 17.58 11.87 -1.73
CA GLY A 160 18.91 11.47 -1.26
C GLY A 160 19.25 10.00 -1.54
N PHE A 161 18.29 9.18 -1.99
CA PHE A 161 18.57 7.81 -2.40
C PHE A 161 19.11 7.79 -3.83
N THR A 162 20.16 7.00 -4.03
CA THR A 162 20.64 6.57 -5.33
C THR A 162 19.72 5.50 -5.92
N ALA A 163 19.79 5.31 -7.25
CA ALA A 163 19.04 4.25 -7.92
C ALA A 163 19.34 2.84 -7.36
N ALA A 164 20.60 2.60 -6.96
CA ALA A 164 21.03 1.33 -6.37
C ALA A 164 20.40 1.13 -4.99
N GLU A 165 20.39 2.15 -4.13
CA GLU A 165 19.74 2.08 -2.81
C GLU A 165 18.23 1.87 -2.92
N THR A 166 17.55 2.58 -3.83
CA THR A 166 16.11 2.39 -4.06
C THR A 166 15.82 0.97 -4.55
N ALA A 167 16.61 0.44 -5.50
CA ALA A 167 16.45 -0.92 -6.00
C ALA A 167 16.70 -1.97 -4.89
N ARG A 168 17.72 -1.73 -4.05
CA ARG A 168 18.06 -2.62 -2.94
C ARG A 168 16.98 -2.61 -1.87
N LEU A 169 16.48 -1.43 -1.48
CA LEU A 169 15.39 -1.30 -0.51
C LEU A 169 14.13 -2.02 -1.00
N ARG A 170 13.73 -1.82 -2.27
CA ARG A 170 12.60 -2.56 -2.88
C ARG A 170 12.80 -4.07 -2.76
N HIS A 171 13.98 -4.58 -3.09
CA HIS A 171 14.28 -6.01 -3.00
C HIS A 171 14.19 -6.52 -1.55
N LEU A 172 14.77 -5.81 -0.58
CA LEU A 172 14.74 -6.20 0.83
C LEU A 172 13.32 -6.19 1.41
N CYS A 173 12.51 -5.18 1.08
CA CYS A 173 11.10 -5.13 1.47
C CYS A 173 10.31 -6.32 0.88
N LEU A 174 10.51 -6.65 -0.40
CA LEU A 174 9.83 -7.79 -1.02
C LEU A 174 10.26 -9.14 -0.44
N ARG A 175 11.53 -9.29 -0.03
CA ARG A 175 12.00 -10.47 0.71
C ARG A 175 11.30 -10.64 2.06
N LEU A 176 10.99 -9.54 2.77
CA LEU A 176 10.20 -9.61 4.00
C LEU A 176 8.78 -10.14 3.72
N VAL A 177 8.16 -9.72 2.61
CA VAL A 177 6.84 -10.21 2.19
C VAL A 177 6.89 -11.70 1.85
N GLU A 178 7.88 -12.14 1.08
CA GLU A 178 8.08 -13.55 0.75
C GLU A 178 8.22 -14.41 2.02
N ASN A 179 9.07 -13.98 2.95
CA ASN A 179 9.27 -14.67 4.22
C ASN A 179 7.98 -14.72 5.06
N GLN A 180 7.20 -13.64 5.09
CA GLN A 180 5.93 -13.59 5.81
C GLN A 180 4.89 -14.54 5.20
N GLN A 181 4.82 -14.64 3.88
CA GLN A 181 3.96 -15.61 3.20
C GLN A 181 4.40 -17.06 3.47
N HIS A 182 5.71 -17.31 3.49
CA HIS A 182 6.25 -18.63 3.82
C HIS A 182 5.86 -19.03 5.25
N LEU A 183 6.00 -18.10 6.20
CA LEU A 183 5.61 -18.33 7.59
C LEU A 183 4.11 -18.61 7.73
N ALA A 184 3.24 -17.84 7.06
CA ALA A 184 1.80 -18.03 7.12
C ALA A 184 1.38 -19.45 6.68
N ARG A 185 1.92 -19.93 5.54
CA ARG A 185 1.66 -21.30 5.06
C ARG A 185 2.09 -22.36 6.07
N HIS A 186 3.28 -22.22 6.66
CA HIS A 186 3.76 -23.16 7.67
C HIS A 186 2.90 -23.19 8.94
N LEU A 187 2.21 -22.09 9.29
CA LEU A 187 1.31 -22.05 10.44
C LEU A 187 -0.07 -22.64 10.13
N GLU A 188 -0.51 -22.60 8.87
CA GLU A 188 -1.76 -23.20 8.41
C GLU A 188 -1.65 -24.73 8.23
N ASP A 189 -0.44 -25.22 7.91
CA ASP A 189 -0.14 -26.65 7.72
C ASP A 189 0.09 -27.42 9.05
N ARG A 190 -0.06 -26.77 10.21
CA ARG A 190 0.15 -27.34 11.56
C ARG A 190 -1.15 -27.48 12.36
#